data_AF-A0A969V041-F1
#
_entry.id   AF-A0A969V041-F1
#
_cell.length_a   1.000
_cell.length_b   1.000
_cell.length_c   1.000
_cell.angle_alpha   90.00
_cell.angle_beta   90.00
_cell.angle_gamma   90.00
#
_symmetry.space_group_name_H-M   'P 1'
#
loop_
_entity.id
_entity.type
_entity.pdbx_description
1 polymer ?
#
loop_
_entity_poly.entity_id
_entity_poly.type
_entity_poly.pdbx_seq_one_letter_code
_entity_poly.pdbx_strand_id
1 'polypeptide(L)' 'MNKLLRYAIAIALPPVGVFLTYGISTALFINVPLTILGWLPGSIHAVWAIAKHNEKAENEKQMLKQQNTTEVNA' A
#
# COMPACT_ATOMS: atom_id res chain seq x y z
N MET A 1 -8.37 12.63 32.78
CA MET A 1 -8.53 12.12 31.39
C MET A 1 -7.66 12.98 30.47
N ASN A 2 -6.54 12.43 30.00
CA ASN A 2 -5.44 13.23 29.45
C ASN A 2 -5.68 13.55 27.96
N LYS A 3 -5.82 14.84 27.65
CA LYS A 3 -6.19 15.38 26.33
C LYS A 3 -5.27 14.91 25.19
N LEU A 4 -4.01 14.59 25.50
CA LEU A 4 -3.01 14.09 24.56
C LEU A 4 -3.37 12.72 23.96
N LEU A 5 -3.95 11.82 24.76
CA LEU A 5 -4.33 10.49 24.29
C LEU A 5 -5.47 10.56 23.25
N ARG A 6 -6.40 11.50 23.45
CA ARG A 6 -7.50 11.76 22.49
C ARG A 6 -6.96 12.30 21.16
N TYR A 7 -5.96 13.17 21.19
CA TYR A 7 -5.33 13.70 19.98
C TYR A 7 -4.55 12.63 19.21
N ALA A 8 -3.82 11.76 19.91
CA ALA A 8 -3.08 10.67 19.29
C ALA A 8 -4.01 9.67 18.56
N ILE A 9 -5.12 9.29 19.19
CA ILE A 9 -6.12 8.38 18.59
C ILE A 9 -6.87 9.08 17.44
N ALA A 10 -7.13 10.39 17.53
CA ALA A 10 -7.76 11.15 16.45
C ALA A 10 -6.88 11.27 15.20
N ILE A 11 -5.55 11.26 15.35
CA ILE A 11 -4.60 11.29 14.22
C ILE A 11 -4.45 9.89 13.60
N ALA A 12 -4.44 8.83 14.42
CA ALA A 12 -4.38 7.45 13.94
C ALA A 12 -5.70 6.94 13.34
N LEU A 13 -6.83 7.44 13.83
CA LEU A 13 -8.19 7.21 13.33
C LEU A 13 -8.88 8.56 13.09
N PRO A 14 -8.56 9.25 11.97
CA PRO A 14 -9.23 10.48 11.57
C PRO A 14 -10.77 10.45 11.65
N PRO A 15 -11.48 9.34 11.27
CA PRO A 15 -12.93 9.31 11.39
C PRO A 15 -13.44 9.42 12.83
N VAL A 16 -12.71 8.90 13.82
CA VAL A 16 -13.14 8.94 15.23
C VAL A 16 -12.97 10.36 15.81
N GLY A 17 -11.89 11.07 15.43
CA GLY A 17 -11.65 12.44 15.83
C GLY A 17 -12.67 13.43 15.25
N VAL A 18 -12.99 13.28 13.96
CA VAL A 18 -13.99 14.11 13.26
C VAL A 18 -15.41 13.81 13.76
N PHE A 19 -15.74 12.53 14.00
CA PHE A 19 -17.04 12.13 14.54
C PHE A 19 -17.31 12.73 15.94
N LEU A 20 -16.28 12.77 16.80
CA LEU A 20 -16.41 13.31 18.15
C LEU A 20 -16.44 14.86 18.21
N THR A 21 -15.92 15.54 17.17
CA THR A 21 -15.80 17.01 17.13
C THR A 21 -16.90 17.68 16.31
N TYR A 22 -17.28 17.08 15.17
CA TYR A 22 -18.24 17.65 14.22
C TYR A 22 -19.55 16.86 14.11
N GLY A 23 -19.70 15.73 14.82
CA GLY A 23 -20.89 14.86 14.71
C GLY A 23 -20.97 14.13 13.35
N ILE A 24 -22.18 13.81 12.89
CA ILE A 24 -22.44 13.31 11.52
C ILE A 24 -22.49 14.53 10.59
N SER A 25 -21.33 14.93 10.08
CA SER A 25 -21.21 16.05 9.14
C SER A 25 -20.62 15.58 7.81
N THR A 26 -20.84 16.34 6.73
CA THR A 26 -20.27 16.12 5.38
C THR A 26 -18.74 15.97 5.41
N ALA A 27 -18.07 16.54 6.42
CA ALA A 27 -16.64 16.34 6.68
C ALA A 27 -16.25 14.87 6.94
N LEU A 28 -17.16 14.04 7.48
CA LEU A 28 -16.93 12.60 7.68
C LEU A 28 -17.04 11.84 6.35
N PHE A 29 -18.01 12.20 5.51
CA PHE A 29 -18.19 11.62 4.17
C PHE A 29 -17.07 11.95 3.20
N ILE A 30 -16.40 13.11 3.34
CA ILE A 30 -15.23 13.46 2.53
C ILE A 30 -13.97 12.72 3.04
N ASN A 31 -13.82 12.56 4.36
CA ASN A 31 -12.63 11.94 4.95
C ASN A 31 -12.62 10.40 4.84
N VAL A 32 -13.77 9.72 4.86
CA VAL A 32 -13.86 8.26 4.69
C VAL A 32 -13.24 7.78 3.35
N PRO A 33 -13.67 8.27 2.18
CA PRO A 33 -13.04 7.91 0.92
C PRO A 33 -11.61 8.43 0.87
N LEU A 34 -11.26 9.60 1.44
CA LEU A 34 -9.87 10.07 1.45
C LEU A 34 -8.92 9.14 2.23
N THR A 35 -9.41 8.52 3.31
CA THR A 35 -8.67 7.52 4.10
C THR A 35 -8.53 6.21 3.32
N ILE A 36 -9.60 5.76 2.65
CA ILE A 36 -9.60 4.55 1.83
C ILE A 36 -8.77 4.75 0.55
N LEU A 37 -8.78 5.95 -0.03
CA LEU A 37 -8.07 6.32 -1.26
C LEU A 37 -6.58 6.57 -1.01
N GLY A 38 -6.11 6.68 0.23
CA GLY A 38 -4.68 6.55 0.53
C GLY A 38 -4.26 5.08 0.64
N TRP A 39 -5.14 4.24 1.19
CA TRP A 39 -4.88 2.82 1.46
C TRP A 39 -4.95 1.93 0.21
N LEU A 40 -5.98 2.11 -0.62
CA LEU A 40 -6.22 1.30 -1.83
C LEU A 40 -5.11 1.46 -2.88
N PRO A 41 -4.75 2.67 -3.35
CA PRO A 41 -3.67 2.81 -4.32
C PRO A 41 -2.33 2.44 -3.72
N GLY A 42 -2.09 2.67 -2.42
CA GLY A 42 -0.89 2.20 -1.73
C GLY A 42 -0.76 0.67 -1.75
N SER A 43 -1.86 -0.04 -1.46
CA SER A 43 -1.91 -1.51 -1.49
C SER A 43 -1.70 -2.07 -2.89
N ILE A 44 -2.39 -1.51 -3.90
CA ILE A 44 -2.24 -1.94 -5.30
C ILE A 44 -0.82 -1.67 -5.81
N HIS A 45 -0.26 -0.50 -5.49
CA HIS A 45 1.10 -0.13 -5.89
C HIS A 45 2.15 -1.08 -5.28
N ALA A 46 2.00 -1.45 -4.01
CA ALA A 46 2.88 -2.41 -3.35
C ALA A 46 2.84 -3.79 -4.03
N VAL A 47 1.66 -4.30 -4.34
CA VAL A 47 1.50 -5.60 -5.02
C VAL A 47 2.14 -5.57 -6.42
N TRP A 48 1.90 -4.51 -7.20
CA TRP A 48 2.49 -4.36 -8.53
C TRP A 48 4.02 -4.27 -8.48
N ALA A 49 4.57 -3.51 -7.54
CA ALA A 49 6.01 -3.37 -7.37
C ALA A 49 6.69 -4.70 -7.03
N ILE A 50 6.08 -5.51 -6.15
CA ILE A 50 6.59 -6.83 -5.78
C ILE A 50 6.51 -7.81 -6.96
N ALA A 51 5.38 -7.85 -7.67
CA ALA A 51 5.20 -8.73 -8.83
C ALA A 51 6.26 -8.47 -9.90
N LYS A 52 6.52 -7.19 -10.22
CA LYS A 52 7.51 -6.80 -11.23
C LYS A 52 8.95 -7.13 -10.84
N HIS A 53 9.26 -7.14 -9.54
CA HIS A 53 10.58 -7.53 -9.06
C HIS A 53 10.88 -9.02 -9.28
N ASN A 54 9.86 -9.87 -9.21
CA ASN A 54 10.03 -11.32 -9.41
C ASN A 54 10.25 -11.71 -10.88
N GLU A 55 9.64 -10.98 -11.83
CA GLU A 55 9.81 -11.26 -13.27
C GLU A 55 11.26 -11.03 -13.74
N LYS A 56 11.95 -10.04 -13.19
CA LYS A 56 13.33 -9.71 -13.60
C LYS A 56 14.33 -10.82 -13.23
N ALA A 57 14.17 -11.42 -12.05
CA ALA A 57 15.06 -12.46 -11.55
C ALA A 57 14.85 -13.82 -12.28
N GLU A 58 13.61 -14.14 -12.66
CA GLU A 58 13.31 -15.37 -13.40
C GLU A 58 13.77 -15.27 -14.86
N ASN A 59 13.65 -14.09 -15.48
CA ASN A 59 14.15 -13.86 -16.83
C ASN A 59 15.68 -13.99 -16.90
N GLU A 60 16.44 -13.45 -15.94
CA GLU A 60 17.90 -13.57 -15.91
C GLU A 60 18.37 -15.02 -15.78
N LYS A 61 17.73 -15.82 -14.93
CA LYS A 61 18.02 -17.25 -14.80
C LYS A 61 17.71 -18.04 -16.07
N GLN A 62 16.66 -17.67 -16.81
CA GLN A 62 16.33 -18.29 -18.09
C GLN A 62 17.37 -17.97 -19.15
N MET A 63 17.89 -16.73 -19.19
CA MET A 63 18.96 -16.33 -20.10
C MET A 63 20.25 -17.12 -19.84
N LEU A 64 20.63 -17.28 -18.56
CA LEU A 64 21.82 -18.04 -18.16
C LEU A 64 21.68 -19.55 -18.48
N LYS A 65 20.49 -20.13 -18.26
CA LYS A 65 20.22 -21.52 -18.65
C LYS A 65 20.26 -21.74 -20.16
N GLN A 66 19.75 -20.79 -20.95
CA GLN A 66 19.73 -20.87 -22.41
C GLN A 66 21.15 -20.76 -23.00
N GLN A 67 21.98 -19.86 -22.49
CA GLN A 67 23.39 -19.75 -22.91
C GLN A 67 24.15 -21.03 -22.61
N ASN A 68 24.10 -21.52 -21.36
CA ASN A 68 24.86 -22.70 -20.95
C ASN A 68 24.43 -23.97 -21.72
N THR A 69 23.14 -24.12 -22.03
CA THR A 69 22.61 -25.24 -22.85
C THR A 69 23.07 -25.18 -24.30
N THR A 70 23.33 -24.00 -24.85
CA THR A 70 23.78 -23.85 -26.24
C THR A 70 25.26 -24.20 -26.37
N GLU A 71 26.06 -23.94 -25.34
CA GLU A 71 27.49 -24.26 -25.31
C GLU A 71 27.79 -25.75 -25.15
N VAL A 72 26.95 -26.52 -24.45
CA VAL A 72 27.15 -27.99 -24.30
C VAL A 72 26.72 -28.82 -25.51
N ASN A 73 25.92 -28.24 -26.42
CA ASN A 73 25.35 -28.93 -27.57
C ASN A 73 25.97 -28.50 -28.92
N ALA A 74 26.97 -27.61 -28.91
CA ALA A 74 27.73 -27.15 -30.07
C ALA A 74 29.10 -27.85 -30.12
#